data_AF-A0A6H1Z6W1-F1
#
_entry.id   AF-A0A6H1Z6W1-F1
#
_cell.length_a   1.000
_cell.length_b   1.000
_cell.length_c   1.000
_cell.angle_alpha   90.00
_cell.angle_beta   90.00
_cell.angle_gamma   90.00
#
_symmetry.space_group_name_H-M   'P 1'
#
loop_
_entity.id
_entity.type
_entity.pdbx_description
1 polymer ?
#
loop_
_entity_poly.entity_id
_entity_poly.type
_entity_poly.pdbx_seq_one_letter_code
_entity_poly.pdbx_strand_id
1 'polypeptide(L)'
;MALTSITMTGASKENIKEGFTKVNDIIDDLAATTSGLGASCIGIYDSAGNYAAANVETALAEVYTDHAAALSMSSLFDVNSATTTGLTWGHKGGALRNDNTITTVAAGTVSLNDDATNYVEVGTDGTVYVVLSAFTSGRIPIRTVVTASGVQGTSTDKRAWFSTWATGPSDTAYAASWDGVTTIGPSKNAVYDKLETMGGPVLITETTAAHTAAATELYKGTTYTSSYAGETIITLPAGASGYGFTGVVTVAQYLQFLANGTETFRFLATQSAAGGYIRSNVVGNTVEIEWSGSEWVITGLGGAWTYDE
;
A
#
# COMPACT_ATOMS: atom_id res chain seq x y z
N MET A 1 -17.85 30.95 -54.90
CA MET A 1 -18.38 30.73 -56.27
C MET A 1 -18.59 32.09 -56.92
N ALA A 2 -17.90 32.40 -58.02
CA ALA A 2 -18.16 33.65 -58.74
C ALA A 2 -19.36 33.43 -59.66
N LEU A 3 -20.50 34.04 -59.35
CA LEU A 3 -21.69 33.96 -60.20
C LEU A 3 -21.43 34.79 -61.46
N THR A 4 -21.25 34.12 -62.60
CA THR A 4 -21.12 34.79 -63.91
C THR A 4 -22.45 35.44 -64.28
N SER A 5 -22.39 36.67 -64.79
CA SER A 5 -23.60 37.36 -65.25
C SER A 5 -24.26 36.59 -66.40
N ILE A 6 -25.54 36.26 -66.26
CA ILE A 6 -26.34 35.74 -67.37
C ILE A 6 -26.70 36.92 -68.27
N THR A 7 -25.96 37.09 -69.36
CA THR A 7 -26.26 38.11 -70.37
C THR A 7 -27.20 37.55 -71.41
N MET A 8 -28.39 38.14 -71.53
CA MET A 8 -29.36 37.77 -72.57
C MET A 8 -29.25 38.78 -73.72
N THR A 9 -28.66 38.37 -74.85
CA THR A 9 -28.56 39.22 -76.04
C THR A 9 -29.76 38.99 -76.97
N GLY A 10 -30.73 39.89 -76.93
CA GLY A 10 -31.93 39.86 -77.78
C GLY A 10 -33.08 39.03 -77.19
N ALA A 11 -34.30 39.56 -77.28
CA ALA A 11 -35.51 38.96 -76.71
C ALA A 11 -36.21 38.00 -77.70
N SER A 12 -35.52 36.92 -78.08
CA SER A 12 -36.21 35.78 -78.72
C SER A 12 -36.77 34.85 -77.64
N LYS A 13 -37.84 34.10 -77.98
CA LYS A 13 -38.43 33.09 -77.09
C LYS A 13 -37.39 32.05 -76.66
N GLU A 14 -36.50 31.69 -77.57
CA GLU A 14 -35.43 30.71 -77.39
C GLU A 14 -34.37 31.23 -76.42
N ASN A 15 -33.98 32.51 -76.53
CA ASN A 15 -33.02 33.12 -75.61
C ASN A 15 -33.60 33.21 -74.19
N ILE A 16 -34.88 33.56 -74.06
CA ILE A 16 -35.58 33.60 -72.76
C ILE A 16 -35.60 32.21 -72.12
N LYS A 17 -35.95 31.18 -72.89
CA LYS A 17 -35.95 29.79 -72.42
C LYS A 17 -34.56 29.34 -71.97
N GLU A 18 -33.52 29.66 -72.74
CA GLU A 18 -32.13 29.33 -72.38
C GLU A 18 -31.70 30.02 -71.08
N GLY A 19 -32.10 31.28 -70.87
CA GLY A 19 -31.84 31.97 -69.61
C GLY A 19 -32.51 31.32 -68.41
N PHE A 20 -33.78 30.91 -68.53
CA PHE A 20 -34.47 30.19 -67.46
C PHE A 20 -33.87 28.81 -67.18
N THR A 21 -33.42 28.09 -68.22
CA THR A 21 -32.70 26.82 -68.03
C THR A 21 -31.42 27.04 -67.23
N LYS A 22 -30.59 28.03 -67.59
CA LYS A 22 -29.36 28.35 -66.85
C LYS A 22 -29.63 28.74 -65.39
N VAL A 23 -30.72 29.46 -65.12
CA VAL A 23 -31.12 29.81 -63.75
C VAL A 23 -31.52 28.56 -62.97
N ASN A 24 -32.30 27.66 -63.56
CA ASN A 24 -32.68 26.40 -62.91
C ASN A 24 -31.46 25.52 -62.64
N ASP A 25 -30.53 25.41 -63.59
CA ASP A 25 -29.29 24.64 -63.41
C ASP A 25 -28.47 25.19 -62.22
N ILE A 26 -28.38 26.52 -62.06
CA ILE A 26 -27.71 27.15 -60.92
C ILE A 26 -28.44 26.85 -59.59
N ILE A 27 -29.77 26.90 -59.59
CA ILE A 27 -30.58 26.59 -58.40
C ILE A 27 -30.42 25.12 -58.01
N ASP A 28 -30.44 24.21 -58.98
CA ASP A 28 -30.28 22.78 -58.77
C ASP A 28 -28.86 22.47 -58.28
N ASP A 29 -27.83 23.10 -58.85
CA ASP A 29 -26.45 23.02 -58.37
C ASP A 29 -26.32 23.56 -56.94
N LEU A 30 -26.97 24.67 -56.59
CA LEU A 30 -26.96 25.23 -55.23
C LEU A 30 -27.73 24.37 -54.20
N ALA A 31 -28.78 23.67 -54.63
CA ALA A 31 -29.60 22.80 -53.80
C ALA A 31 -29.07 21.36 -53.71
N ALA A 32 -28.11 20.98 -54.56
CA ALA A 32 -27.58 19.63 -54.61
C ALA A 32 -26.81 19.23 -53.35
N THR A 33 -26.97 17.97 -52.92
CA THR A 33 -26.22 17.34 -51.82
C THR A 33 -25.07 16.46 -52.32
N THR A 34 -24.80 16.46 -53.64
CA THR A 34 -23.71 15.69 -54.26
C THR A 34 -22.39 16.43 -54.06
N SER A 35 -21.31 15.70 -53.80
CA SER A 35 -19.97 16.27 -53.60
C SER A 35 -19.53 17.13 -54.80
N GLY A 36 -19.08 18.35 -54.54
CA GLY A 36 -18.67 19.32 -55.55
C GLY A 36 -19.78 20.28 -56.03
N LEU A 37 -21.00 20.15 -55.49
CA LEU A 37 -22.14 21.04 -55.72
C LEU A 37 -22.76 21.51 -54.38
N GLY A 38 -23.59 22.55 -54.43
CA GLY A 38 -24.41 23.00 -53.30
C GLY A 38 -23.64 23.45 -52.06
N ALA A 39 -24.05 22.95 -50.88
CA ALA A 39 -23.41 23.29 -49.61
C ALA A 39 -21.94 22.85 -49.53
N SER A 40 -21.53 21.83 -50.31
CA SER A 40 -20.13 21.39 -50.40
C SER A 40 -19.21 22.42 -51.08
N CYS A 41 -19.79 23.38 -51.82
CA CYS A 41 -19.10 24.54 -52.42
C CYS A 41 -18.98 25.74 -51.47
N ILE A 42 -19.63 25.71 -50.30
CA ILE A 42 -19.42 26.71 -49.25
C ILE A 42 -18.07 26.40 -48.62
N GLY A 43 -16.99 26.90 -49.23
CA GLY A 43 -15.64 26.72 -48.71
C GLY A 43 -15.56 27.16 -47.24
N ILE A 44 -14.74 26.47 -46.46
CA ILE A 44 -14.40 26.93 -45.12
C ILE A 44 -13.47 28.12 -45.27
N TYR A 45 -13.87 29.26 -44.73
CA TYR A 45 -12.98 30.41 -44.61
C TYR A 45 -11.98 30.14 -43.49
N ASP A 46 -10.92 29.40 -43.81
CA ASP A 46 -9.83 29.08 -42.90
C ASP A 46 -8.64 30.00 -43.14
N SER A 47 -8.83 31.30 -42.88
CA SER A 47 -7.76 32.29 -43.03
C SER A 47 -6.53 32.05 -42.15
N ALA A 48 -6.63 31.14 -41.17
CA ALA A 48 -5.55 30.79 -40.25
C ALA A 48 -4.84 29.47 -40.61
N GLY A 49 -5.33 28.71 -41.62
CA GLY A 49 -4.72 27.45 -42.06
C GLY A 49 -4.80 26.32 -41.03
N ASN A 50 -5.86 26.29 -40.23
CA ASN A 50 -6.10 25.25 -39.24
C ASN A 50 -6.64 23.93 -39.83
N TYR A 51 -7.13 23.93 -41.07
CA TYR A 51 -7.69 22.76 -41.75
C TYR A 51 -6.92 22.47 -43.04
N ALA A 52 -6.48 21.22 -43.21
CA ALA A 52 -5.90 20.75 -44.47
C ALA A 52 -6.97 20.52 -45.56
N ALA A 53 -8.24 20.43 -45.15
CA ALA A 53 -9.37 20.16 -46.02
C ALA A 53 -9.72 21.30 -47.01
N ALA A 54 -9.96 20.92 -48.26
CA ALA A 54 -10.38 21.83 -49.34
C ALA A 54 -11.92 21.97 -49.48
N ASN A 55 -12.70 21.16 -48.78
CA ASN A 55 -14.17 21.20 -48.77
C ASN A 55 -14.73 20.88 -47.37
N VAL A 56 -16.03 21.15 -47.19
CA VAL A 56 -16.71 21.04 -45.89
C VAL A 56 -16.71 19.60 -45.38
N GLU A 57 -16.91 18.62 -46.26
CA GLU A 57 -17.00 17.21 -45.88
C GLU A 57 -15.66 16.68 -45.36
N THR A 58 -14.56 17.06 -46.01
CA THR A 58 -13.20 16.68 -45.60
C THR A 58 -12.82 17.39 -44.31
N ALA A 59 -13.21 18.65 -44.15
CA ALA A 59 -12.92 19.40 -42.94
C ALA A 59 -13.73 18.88 -41.76
N LEU A 60 -14.98 18.50 -41.99
CA LEU A 60 -15.81 17.87 -40.99
C LEU A 60 -15.21 16.50 -40.59
N ALA A 61 -14.69 15.74 -41.55
CA ALA A 61 -13.96 14.50 -41.27
C ALA A 61 -12.65 14.74 -40.48
N GLU A 62 -11.91 15.81 -40.78
CA GLU A 62 -10.72 16.26 -40.04
C GLU A 62 -11.08 16.62 -38.59
N VAL A 63 -12.11 17.44 -38.39
CA VAL A 63 -12.65 17.78 -37.05
C VAL A 63 -13.04 16.52 -36.28
N TYR A 64 -13.76 15.59 -36.92
CA TYR A 64 -14.15 14.34 -36.26
C TYR A 64 -12.94 13.46 -35.91
N THR A 65 -11.92 13.42 -36.76
CA THR A 65 -10.70 12.65 -36.54
C THR A 65 -9.88 13.23 -35.40
N ASP A 66 -9.66 14.55 -35.38
CA ASP A 66 -8.94 15.25 -34.32
C ASP A 66 -9.68 15.16 -32.99
N HIS A 67 -11.00 15.32 -33.01
CA HIS A 67 -11.81 15.16 -31.81
C HIS A 67 -11.79 13.71 -31.29
N ALA A 68 -11.71 12.71 -32.17
CA ALA A 68 -11.57 11.31 -31.79
C ALA A 68 -10.17 10.97 -31.25
N ALA A 69 -9.12 11.63 -31.76
CA ALA A 69 -7.74 11.48 -31.31
C ALA A 69 -7.48 12.20 -29.98
N ALA A 70 -8.21 13.28 -29.70
CA ALA A 70 -8.23 13.97 -28.41
C ALA A 70 -8.99 13.16 -27.36
N LEU A 71 -8.44 12.02 -26.94
CA LEU A 71 -8.91 11.32 -25.75
C LEU A 71 -8.69 12.23 -24.54
N SER A 72 -9.76 12.87 -24.07
CA SER A 72 -9.75 13.53 -22.79
C SER A 72 -9.48 12.49 -21.70
N MET A 73 -8.89 12.90 -20.58
CA MET A 73 -8.69 12.01 -19.44
C MET A 73 -10.01 11.40 -18.92
N SER A 74 -11.14 12.07 -19.16
CA SER A 74 -12.49 11.56 -18.88
C SER A 74 -12.97 10.47 -19.85
N SER A 75 -12.33 10.28 -21.00
CA SER A 75 -12.71 9.27 -22.01
C SER A 75 -11.95 7.95 -21.89
N LEU A 76 -10.84 7.93 -21.13
CA LEU A 76 -10.06 6.74 -20.87
C LEU A 76 -10.91 5.69 -20.13
N PHE A 77 -10.86 4.44 -20.58
CA PHE A 77 -11.70 3.33 -20.06
C PHE A 77 -13.22 3.60 -20.03
N ASP A 78 -13.72 4.61 -20.74
CA ASP A 78 -15.17 4.84 -20.82
C ASP A 78 -15.86 3.79 -21.68
N VAL A 79 -17.18 3.85 -21.74
CA VAL A 79 -18.00 3.05 -22.65
C VAL A 79 -17.56 3.29 -24.10
N ASN A 80 -17.30 2.20 -24.79
CA ASN A 80 -17.23 2.16 -26.25
C ASN A 80 -18.61 1.75 -26.79
N SER A 81 -19.40 2.74 -27.20
CA SER A 81 -20.76 2.53 -27.71
C SER A 81 -20.79 1.72 -29.00
N ALA A 82 -19.73 1.75 -29.81
CA ALA A 82 -19.66 0.99 -31.06
C ALA A 82 -19.61 -0.54 -30.83
N THR A 83 -19.18 -0.96 -29.64
CA THR A 83 -18.98 -2.38 -29.29
C THR A 83 -19.82 -2.83 -28.08
N THR A 84 -20.64 -1.94 -27.52
CA THR A 84 -21.53 -2.25 -26.40
C THR A 84 -22.90 -2.69 -26.92
N THR A 85 -23.28 -3.95 -26.68
CA THR A 85 -24.55 -4.50 -27.16
C THR A 85 -25.01 -5.68 -26.31
N GLY A 86 -26.30 -5.78 -25.99
CA GLY A 86 -26.85 -6.84 -25.12
C GLY A 86 -26.08 -6.94 -23.81
N LEU A 87 -25.58 -8.13 -23.48
CA LEU A 87 -24.72 -8.38 -22.31
C LEU A 87 -23.21 -8.23 -22.61
N THR A 88 -22.84 -7.63 -23.73
CA THR A 88 -21.44 -7.28 -24.04
C THR A 88 -21.21 -5.81 -23.73
N TRP A 89 -20.28 -5.52 -22.83
CA TRP A 89 -19.86 -4.16 -22.52
C TRP A 89 -18.53 -3.85 -23.21
N GLY A 90 -18.54 -2.84 -24.07
CA GLY A 90 -17.35 -2.35 -24.73
C GLY A 90 -16.67 -1.25 -23.93
N HIS A 91 -15.36 -1.30 -23.83
CA HIS A 91 -14.55 -0.26 -23.19
C HIS A 91 -13.59 0.38 -24.18
N LYS A 92 -13.35 1.67 -24.01
CA LYS A 92 -12.25 2.37 -24.66
C LYS A 92 -10.92 1.92 -24.04
N GLY A 93 -9.84 2.14 -24.80
CA GLY A 93 -8.49 1.91 -24.30
C GLY A 93 -8.08 2.98 -23.28
N GLY A 94 -6.89 2.81 -22.74
CA GLY A 94 -6.27 3.80 -21.88
C GLY A 94 -4.85 3.42 -21.46
N ALA A 95 -4.32 4.13 -20.49
CA ALA A 95 -3.05 3.81 -19.87
C ALA A 95 -3.22 3.74 -18.36
N LEU A 96 -2.52 2.80 -17.73
CA LEU A 96 -2.49 2.59 -16.30
C LEU A 96 -1.07 2.78 -15.82
N ARG A 97 -0.89 3.55 -14.75
CA ARG A 97 0.40 3.64 -14.07
C ARG A 97 0.35 2.78 -12.82
N ASN A 98 1.28 1.83 -12.73
CA ASN A 98 1.54 1.06 -11.53
C ASN A 98 3.00 1.33 -11.11
N ASP A 99 3.16 2.13 -10.07
CA ASP A 99 4.47 2.64 -9.62
C ASP A 99 5.28 3.28 -10.76
N ASN A 100 6.40 2.66 -11.17
CA ASN A 100 7.26 3.15 -12.25
C ASN A 100 6.94 2.55 -13.62
N THR A 101 5.91 1.71 -13.73
CA THR A 101 5.50 1.08 -14.99
C THR A 101 4.21 1.71 -15.53
N ILE A 102 4.18 2.00 -16.82
CA ILE A 102 2.97 2.43 -17.54
C ILE A 102 2.54 1.30 -18.48
N THR A 103 1.33 0.78 -18.29
CA THR A 103 0.71 -0.27 -19.11
C THR A 103 -0.33 0.37 -20.01
N THR A 104 -0.14 0.25 -21.33
CA THR A 104 -1.18 0.61 -22.31
C THR A 104 -2.20 -0.52 -22.39
N VAL A 105 -3.48 -0.16 -22.29
CA VAL A 105 -4.62 -1.08 -22.42
C VAL A 105 -5.36 -0.73 -23.70
N ALA A 106 -5.50 -1.72 -24.59
CA ALA A 106 -6.27 -1.56 -25.82
C ALA A 106 -7.78 -1.44 -25.52
N ALA A 107 -8.54 -0.87 -26.45
CA ALA A 107 -10.00 -0.97 -26.41
C ALA A 107 -10.42 -2.44 -26.55
N GLY A 108 -11.53 -2.82 -25.91
CA GLY A 108 -11.96 -4.21 -25.86
C GLY A 108 -13.38 -4.38 -25.37
N THR A 109 -13.75 -5.62 -25.08
CA THR A 109 -15.09 -5.99 -24.61
C THR A 109 -15.02 -6.99 -23.47
N VAL A 110 -15.96 -6.91 -22.55
CA VAL A 110 -16.18 -7.91 -21.51
C VAL A 110 -17.64 -8.37 -21.51
N SER A 111 -17.87 -9.62 -21.15
CA SER A 111 -19.21 -10.17 -20.97
C SER A 111 -19.74 -9.82 -19.57
N LEU A 112 -20.99 -9.39 -19.52
CA LEU A 112 -21.74 -9.15 -18.30
C LEU A 112 -22.59 -10.38 -17.98
N ASN A 113 -22.77 -10.66 -16.69
CA ASN A 113 -23.76 -11.61 -16.21
C ASN A 113 -25.13 -10.94 -16.28
N ASP A 114 -26.15 -11.69 -16.71
CA ASP A 114 -27.55 -11.23 -16.72
C ASP A 114 -28.15 -11.18 -15.32
N ASP A 115 -29.25 -10.43 -15.17
CA ASP A 115 -30.02 -10.26 -13.94
C ASP A 115 -29.15 -9.95 -12.71
N ALA A 116 -28.05 -9.21 -12.92
CA ALA A 116 -27.04 -8.95 -11.91
C ALA A 116 -26.49 -7.52 -11.96
N THR A 117 -25.90 -7.10 -10.84
CA THR A 117 -25.02 -5.92 -10.79
C THR A 117 -23.60 -6.37 -11.12
N ASN A 118 -23.08 -5.89 -12.24
CA ASN A 118 -21.74 -6.20 -12.73
C ASN A 118 -20.79 -5.07 -12.33
N TYR A 119 -19.71 -5.39 -11.62
CA TYR A 119 -18.64 -4.47 -11.25
C TYR A 119 -17.50 -4.64 -12.25
N VAL A 120 -17.34 -3.66 -13.13
CA VAL A 120 -16.28 -3.64 -14.14
C VAL A 120 -15.08 -2.91 -13.59
N GLU A 121 -13.92 -3.54 -13.67
CA GLU A 121 -12.67 -3.04 -13.10
C GLU A 121 -11.47 -3.43 -13.97
N VAL A 122 -10.34 -2.74 -13.81
CA VAL A 122 -9.11 -3.08 -14.53
C VAL A 122 -7.98 -3.42 -13.55
N GLY A 123 -7.29 -4.52 -13.86
CA GLY A 123 -6.13 -4.99 -13.10
C GLY A 123 -4.86 -4.20 -13.42
N THR A 124 -3.84 -4.39 -12.58
CA THR A 124 -2.50 -3.80 -12.77
C THR A 124 -1.78 -4.33 -14.02
N ASP A 125 -2.22 -5.49 -14.52
CA ASP A 125 -1.81 -6.12 -15.77
C ASP A 125 -2.47 -5.50 -17.01
N GLY A 126 -3.44 -4.61 -16.82
CA GLY A 126 -4.22 -4.00 -17.91
C GLY A 126 -5.42 -4.83 -18.36
N THR A 127 -5.70 -5.98 -17.74
CA THR A 127 -6.87 -6.79 -18.07
C THR A 127 -8.13 -6.19 -17.45
N VAL A 128 -9.21 -6.10 -18.22
CA VAL A 128 -10.53 -5.66 -17.72
C VAL A 128 -11.33 -6.88 -17.25
N TYR A 129 -11.86 -6.80 -16.04
CA TYR A 129 -12.58 -7.86 -15.36
C TYR A 129 -14.03 -7.45 -15.06
N VAL A 130 -14.89 -8.45 -14.91
CA VAL A 130 -16.25 -8.30 -14.37
C VAL A 130 -16.39 -9.20 -13.14
N VAL A 131 -16.86 -8.63 -12.03
CA VAL A 131 -17.16 -9.35 -10.78
C VAL A 131 -18.57 -8.99 -10.28
N LEU A 132 -19.16 -9.81 -9.40
CA LEU A 132 -20.59 -9.71 -9.05
C LEU A 132 -20.88 -9.21 -7.63
N SER A 133 -19.89 -9.23 -6.73
CA SER A 133 -20.09 -8.90 -5.32
C SER A 133 -19.77 -7.43 -5.02
N ALA A 134 -18.54 -7.00 -5.32
CA ALA A 134 -18.02 -5.65 -5.14
C ALA A 134 -16.72 -5.49 -5.94
N PHE A 135 -16.21 -4.26 -6.04
CA PHE A 135 -14.86 -4.02 -6.57
C PHE A 135 -13.79 -4.74 -5.75
N THR A 136 -12.80 -5.31 -6.44
CA THR A 136 -11.69 -6.06 -5.85
C THR A 136 -10.61 -5.11 -5.34
N SER A 137 -10.12 -5.33 -4.12
CA SER A 137 -8.98 -4.57 -3.59
C SER A 137 -7.76 -4.73 -4.50
N GLY A 138 -7.06 -3.63 -4.76
CA GLY A 138 -5.88 -3.60 -5.66
C GLY A 138 -6.20 -3.46 -7.15
N ARG A 139 -7.47 -3.35 -7.54
CA ARG A 139 -7.87 -3.03 -8.93
C ARG A 139 -8.48 -1.64 -9.02
N ILE A 140 -8.54 -1.08 -10.23
CA ILE A 140 -9.16 0.22 -10.48
C ILE A 140 -10.62 0.01 -10.87
N PRO A 141 -11.59 0.50 -10.09
CA PRO A 141 -12.99 0.51 -10.48
C PRO A 141 -13.20 1.30 -11.77
N ILE A 142 -13.99 0.75 -12.71
CA ILE A 142 -14.41 1.46 -13.93
C ILE A 142 -15.90 1.78 -13.87
N ARG A 143 -16.77 0.77 -13.65
CA ARG A 143 -18.21 0.95 -13.77
C ARG A 143 -19.00 -0.05 -12.95
N THR A 144 -20.22 0.31 -12.59
CA THR A 144 -21.26 -0.65 -12.21
C THR A 144 -22.32 -0.71 -13.30
N VAL A 145 -22.62 -1.89 -13.82
CA VAL A 145 -23.63 -2.12 -14.85
C VAL A 145 -24.69 -3.10 -14.33
N VAL A 146 -25.89 -2.61 -14.11
CA VAL A 146 -27.05 -3.45 -13.76
C VAL A 146 -27.63 -4.00 -15.05
N THR A 147 -27.89 -5.30 -15.10
CA THR A 147 -28.49 -5.99 -16.23
C THR A 147 -29.77 -6.67 -15.80
N ALA A 148 -30.69 -6.85 -16.74
CA ALA A 148 -31.88 -7.66 -16.55
C ALA A 148 -32.39 -8.16 -17.91
N SER A 149 -32.86 -9.40 -17.97
CA SER A 149 -33.50 -9.97 -19.17
C SER A 149 -32.69 -9.80 -20.47
N GLY A 150 -31.38 -10.05 -20.41
CA GLY A 150 -30.47 -10.03 -21.55
C GLY A 150 -30.03 -8.63 -22.00
N VAL A 151 -30.39 -7.59 -21.25
CA VAL A 151 -30.07 -6.19 -21.58
C VAL A 151 -29.39 -5.46 -20.44
N GLN A 152 -28.57 -4.47 -20.80
CA GLN A 152 -28.01 -3.50 -19.85
C GLN A 152 -29.08 -2.48 -19.45
N GLY A 153 -29.23 -2.28 -18.15
CA GLY A 153 -30.01 -1.21 -17.55
C GLY A 153 -29.11 -0.05 -17.11
N THR A 154 -29.09 0.24 -15.82
CA THR A 154 -28.31 1.35 -15.26
C THR A 154 -26.81 1.09 -15.35
N SER A 155 -26.09 2.03 -15.96
CA SER A 155 -24.65 1.96 -16.14
C SER A 155 -24.00 3.21 -15.54
N THR A 156 -23.37 3.05 -14.37
CA THR A 156 -22.85 4.17 -13.56
C THR A 156 -21.34 4.15 -13.55
N ASP A 157 -20.74 5.26 -13.98
CA ASP A 157 -19.30 5.49 -13.93
C ASP A 157 -18.77 5.46 -12.48
N LYS A 158 -17.69 4.72 -12.26
CA LYS A 158 -16.99 4.56 -10.98
C LYS A 158 -15.49 4.77 -11.12
N ARG A 159 -15.02 5.30 -12.25
CA ARG A 159 -13.60 5.52 -12.51
C ARG A 159 -12.97 6.38 -11.43
N ALA A 160 -11.99 5.80 -10.74
CA ALA A 160 -11.15 6.49 -9.77
C ALA A 160 -9.70 6.44 -10.27
N TRP A 161 -9.23 7.53 -10.87
CA TRP A 161 -7.90 7.63 -11.51
C TRP A 161 -6.73 7.62 -10.54
N PHE A 162 -7.01 7.92 -9.28
CA PHE A 162 -6.04 7.87 -8.20
C PHE A 162 -6.46 6.76 -7.28
N SER A 163 -5.54 5.83 -7.07
CA SER A 163 -5.67 4.96 -5.93
C SER A 163 -4.63 5.34 -4.88
N THR A 164 -5.08 5.35 -3.64
CA THR A 164 -4.26 5.61 -2.47
C THR A 164 -3.55 4.34 -1.98
N TRP A 165 -3.14 3.41 -2.88
CA TRP A 165 -2.54 2.09 -2.56
C TRP A 165 -1.16 2.15 -1.88
N ALA A 166 -0.93 3.06 -0.94
CA ALA A 166 0.05 2.76 0.07
C ALA A 166 -0.56 1.66 0.95
N THR A 167 -0.15 0.40 0.75
CA THR A 167 -0.15 -0.57 1.84
C THR A 167 0.74 0.06 2.91
N GLY A 168 0.10 0.77 3.85
CA GLY A 168 0.81 1.43 4.92
C GLY A 168 1.65 0.42 5.68
N PRO A 169 2.70 0.86 6.38
CA PRO A 169 3.47 -0.05 7.21
C PRO A 169 2.53 -0.77 8.20
N SER A 170 2.70 -2.08 8.36
CA SER A 170 1.82 -2.91 9.17
C SER A 170 2.06 -2.67 10.65
N ASP A 171 0.97 -2.46 11.39
CA ASP A 171 0.99 -2.27 12.85
C ASP A 171 0.94 -3.59 13.63
N THR A 172 1.11 -4.73 12.94
CA THR A 172 1.18 -6.02 13.60
C THR A 172 2.46 -6.10 14.42
N ALA A 173 2.34 -6.37 15.72
CA ALA A 173 3.48 -6.53 16.62
C ALA A 173 4.57 -7.45 16.03
N TYR A 174 5.83 -7.08 16.25
CA TYR A 174 6.95 -7.85 15.71
C TYR A 174 7.06 -9.21 16.41
N ALA A 175 7.00 -10.29 15.63
CA ALA A 175 6.97 -11.66 16.10
C ALA A 175 7.65 -12.61 15.10
N ALA A 176 7.80 -13.89 15.45
CA ALA A 176 8.40 -14.90 14.56
C ALA A 176 7.65 -15.04 13.21
N SER A 177 6.37 -14.69 13.18
CA SER A 177 5.56 -14.64 11.94
C SER A 177 6.05 -13.62 10.90
N TRP A 178 7.00 -12.75 11.27
CA TRP A 178 7.63 -11.79 10.35
C TRP A 178 8.84 -12.34 9.61
N ASP A 179 9.31 -13.55 9.94
CA ASP A 179 10.43 -14.16 9.21
C ASP A 179 10.03 -14.44 7.76
N GLY A 180 10.82 -13.93 6.81
CA GLY A 180 10.55 -14.02 5.37
C GLY A 180 9.50 -13.04 4.81
N VAL A 181 8.93 -12.14 5.62
CA VAL A 181 8.01 -11.10 5.11
C VAL A 181 8.80 -10.06 4.31
N THR A 182 8.51 -9.94 3.01
CA THR A 182 9.21 -9.03 2.07
C THR A 182 8.31 -8.00 1.40
N THR A 183 6.99 -8.09 1.60
CA THR A 183 5.99 -7.30 0.87
C THR A 183 5.42 -6.13 1.66
N ILE A 184 5.72 -6.02 2.95
CA ILE A 184 5.23 -4.96 3.84
C ILE A 184 6.28 -4.64 4.90
N GLY A 185 6.47 -3.35 5.18
CA GLY A 185 7.34 -2.89 6.27
C GLY A 185 6.61 -2.83 7.61
N PRO A 186 7.31 -3.00 8.75
CA PRO A 186 6.71 -2.79 10.07
C PRO A 186 6.44 -1.30 10.33
N SER A 187 5.41 -1.00 11.12
CA SER A 187 5.14 0.35 11.62
C SER A 187 6.20 0.80 12.63
N LYS A 188 6.26 2.12 12.87
CA LYS A 188 7.09 2.67 13.95
C LYS A 188 6.70 2.06 15.31
N ASN A 189 5.41 1.79 15.54
CA ASN A 189 4.94 1.18 16.78
C ASN A 189 5.37 -0.28 16.88
N ALA A 190 5.26 -1.06 15.80
CA ALA A 190 5.71 -2.46 15.81
C ALA A 190 7.21 -2.60 16.11
N VAL A 191 8.03 -1.66 15.63
CA VAL A 191 9.46 -1.59 15.98
C VAL A 191 9.66 -1.13 17.43
N TYR A 192 8.89 -0.15 17.89
CA TYR A 192 8.95 0.36 19.26
C TYR A 192 8.62 -0.73 20.29
N ASP A 193 7.54 -1.48 20.10
CA ASP A 193 7.14 -2.59 20.99
C ASP A 193 8.24 -3.66 21.11
N LYS A 194 8.92 -3.95 19.99
CA LYS A 194 10.04 -4.88 19.98
C LYS A 194 11.23 -4.35 20.76
N LEU A 195 11.56 -3.07 20.60
CA LEU A 195 12.63 -2.41 21.33
C LEU A 195 12.34 -2.36 22.83
N GLU A 196 11.10 -2.05 23.24
CA GLU A 196 10.71 -2.12 24.66
C GLU A 196 10.83 -3.54 25.23
N THR A 197 10.47 -4.55 24.45
CA THR A 197 10.60 -5.95 24.87
C THR A 197 12.08 -6.38 24.96
N MET A 198 12.93 -5.92 24.04
CA MET A 198 14.36 -6.25 24.03
C MET A 198 15.16 -5.47 25.07
N GLY A 199 14.77 -4.23 25.35
CA GLY A 199 15.34 -3.40 26.41
C GLY A 199 14.73 -3.68 27.77
N GLY A 200 14.32 -4.94 28.04
CA GLY A 200 13.58 -5.35 29.22
C GLY A 200 14.09 -4.68 30.51
N PRO A 201 13.21 -4.42 31.48
CA PRO A 201 13.54 -3.59 32.63
C PRO A 201 14.79 -4.14 33.33
N VAL A 202 15.87 -3.35 33.36
CA VAL A 202 16.95 -3.54 34.33
C VAL A 202 16.34 -3.26 35.69
N LEU A 203 15.85 -4.30 36.37
CA LEU A 203 15.42 -4.19 37.75
C LEU A 203 16.69 -4.01 38.60
N ILE A 204 16.96 -2.76 38.97
CA ILE A 204 17.87 -2.44 40.06
C ILE A 204 17.05 -2.58 41.34
N THR A 205 17.17 -3.71 42.02
CA THR A 205 16.52 -3.91 43.31
C THR A 205 17.49 -3.43 44.38
N GLU A 206 17.33 -2.16 44.77
CA GLU A 206 18.06 -1.59 45.90
C GLU A 206 17.47 -2.12 47.21
N THR A 207 18.14 -3.09 47.82
CA THR A 207 17.69 -3.71 49.06
C THR A 207 18.34 -3.04 50.26
N THR A 208 17.53 -2.39 51.10
CA THR A 208 17.99 -1.71 52.32
C THR A 208 17.91 -2.61 53.57
N ALA A 209 17.52 -3.88 53.41
CA ALA A 209 17.39 -4.89 54.45
C ALA A 209 17.48 -6.29 53.84
N ALA A 210 17.40 -7.33 54.68
CA ALA A 210 17.25 -8.70 54.20
C ALA A 210 16.05 -8.82 53.24
N HIS A 211 16.27 -9.43 52.08
CA HIS A 211 15.32 -9.53 50.99
C HIS A 211 15.20 -10.98 50.55
N THR A 212 13.99 -11.44 50.29
CA THR A 212 13.75 -12.75 49.70
C THR A 212 13.41 -12.53 48.23
N ALA A 213 14.33 -12.91 47.35
CA ALA A 213 14.19 -12.70 45.92
C ALA A 213 12.99 -13.51 45.38
N ALA A 214 12.10 -12.84 44.66
CA ALA A 214 11.03 -13.52 43.95
C ALA A 214 11.56 -14.15 42.65
N ALA A 215 10.92 -15.23 42.19
CA ALA A 215 11.22 -15.84 40.89
C ALA A 215 11.21 -14.82 39.73
N THR A 216 10.31 -13.84 39.79
CA THR A 216 10.17 -12.76 38.81
C THR A 216 11.28 -11.71 38.87
N GLU A 217 12.16 -11.77 39.86
CA GLU A 217 13.29 -10.87 40.01
C GLU A 217 14.59 -11.50 39.52
N LEU A 218 14.62 -12.80 39.18
CA LEU A 218 15.85 -13.49 38.80
C LEU A 218 15.98 -13.64 37.29
N TYR A 219 16.07 -12.53 36.58
CA TYR A 219 16.39 -12.51 35.17
C TYR A 219 17.82 -11.99 34.95
N LYS A 220 18.52 -12.51 33.93
CA LYS A 220 19.84 -12.03 33.51
C LYS A 220 19.77 -10.52 33.23
N GLY A 221 20.15 -9.71 34.22
CA GLY A 221 19.98 -8.25 34.20
C GLY A 221 19.59 -7.63 35.54
N THR A 222 19.03 -8.40 36.47
CA THR A 222 18.74 -7.90 37.82
C THR A 222 20.02 -7.64 38.60
N THR A 223 20.11 -6.47 39.23
CA THR A 223 21.25 -6.09 40.08
C THR A 223 20.79 -5.87 41.52
N TYR A 224 21.41 -6.60 42.45
CA TYR A 224 21.25 -6.41 43.90
C TYR A 224 22.42 -5.60 44.45
N THR A 225 22.13 -4.57 45.24
CA THR A 225 23.15 -3.68 45.83
C THR A 225 23.03 -3.59 47.34
N SER A 226 24.15 -3.52 48.07
CA SER A 226 24.14 -3.20 49.52
C SER A 226 24.06 -1.69 49.75
N SER A 227 22.88 -1.13 50.01
CA SER A 227 22.71 0.33 50.23
C SER A 227 22.48 0.73 51.70
N TYR A 228 22.54 -0.22 52.63
CA TYR A 228 22.27 0.01 54.05
C TYR A 228 23.49 -0.20 54.95
N ALA A 229 23.51 0.47 56.11
CA ALA A 229 24.60 0.40 57.09
C ALA A 229 24.71 -0.94 57.84
N GLY A 230 23.82 -1.90 57.56
CA GLY A 230 23.82 -3.26 58.10
C GLY A 230 23.97 -4.33 57.02
N GLU A 231 24.15 -5.56 57.47
CA GLU A 231 24.26 -6.72 56.57
C GLU A 231 23.01 -6.89 55.70
N THR A 232 23.21 -7.05 54.40
CA THR A 232 22.16 -7.26 53.40
C THR A 232 22.20 -8.71 52.96
N ILE A 233 21.15 -9.47 53.30
CA ILE A 233 21.04 -10.89 52.94
C ILE A 233 19.96 -11.04 51.88
N ILE A 234 20.33 -11.55 50.71
CA ILE A 234 19.44 -11.91 49.63
C ILE A 234 19.20 -13.42 49.68
N THR A 235 18.00 -13.82 50.11
CA THR A 235 17.59 -15.22 50.09
C THR A 235 17.06 -15.56 48.71
N LEU A 236 17.68 -16.55 48.06
CA LEU A 236 17.27 -16.98 46.73
C LEU A 236 16.03 -17.90 46.79
N PRO A 237 15.14 -17.85 45.78
CA PRO A 237 14.10 -18.84 45.59
C PRO A 237 14.71 -20.15 45.05
N ALA A 238 13.90 -21.20 44.97
CA ALA A 238 14.33 -22.43 44.32
C ALA A 238 14.75 -22.17 42.86
N GLY A 239 15.93 -22.65 42.48
CA GLY A 239 16.56 -22.47 41.19
C GLY A 239 15.74 -23.05 40.04
N ALA A 240 15.65 -22.29 38.95
CA ALA A 240 15.01 -22.70 37.72
C ALA A 240 15.81 -22.22 36.50
N SER A 241 15.63 -22.90 35.37
CA SER A 241 16.30 -22.54 34.12
C SER A 241 16.01 -21.09 33.74
N GLY A 242 17.07 -20.36 33.38
CA GLY A 242 16.98 -18.94 33.00
C GLY A 242 17.20 -17.97 34.16
N TYR A 243 17.29 -18.46 35.42
CA TYR A 243 17.59 -17.59 36.54
C TYR A 243 19.05 -17.14 36.55
N GLY A 244 19.24 -15.85 36.83
CA GLY A 244 20.55 -15.25 37.04
C GLY A 244 20.43 -13.81 37.52
N PHE A 245 21.50 -13.29 38.12
CA PHE A 245 21.55 -11.93 38.67
C PHE A 245 23.00 -11.46 38.87
N THR A 246 23.15 -10.15 39.12
CA THR A 246 24.41 -9.51 39.50
C THR A 246 24.31 -8.97 40.92
N GLY A 247 25.34 -9.18 41.74
CA GLY A 247 25.51 -8.54 43.04
C GLY A 247 26.59 -7.46 42.98
N VAL A 248 26.36 -6.30 43.60
CA VAL A 248 27.34 -5.21 43.69
C VAL A 248 27.38 -4.67 45.12
N VAL A 249 28.55 -4.68 45.73
CA VAL A 249 28.74 -4.10 47.07
C VAL A 249 28.91 -2.59 46.93
N THR A 250 27.91 -1.79 47.31
CA THR A 250 27.96 -0.32 47.21
C THR A 250 28.27 0.39 48.53
N VAL A 251 28.14 -0.31 49.66
CA VAL A 251 28.60 0.14 50.99
C VAL A 251 29.48 -0.93 51.65
N ALA A 252 30.39 -0.51 52.55
CA ALA A 252 31.38 -1.40 53.19
C ALA A 252 30.77 -2.30 54.28
N GLN A 253 29.72 -3.03 53.92
CA GLN A 253 28.98 -4.00 54.74
C GLN A 253 28.74 -5.26 53.91
N TYR A 254 28.48 -6.37 54.59
CA TYR A 254 28.24 -7.64 53.90
C TYR A 254 27.00 -7.56 53.00
N LEU A 255 27.21 -7.82 51.71
CA LEU A 255 26.19 -8.31 50.80
C LEU A 255 26.33 -9.82 50.72
N GLN A 256 25.29 -10.55 51.12
CA GLN A 256 25.27 -12.00 51.15
C GLN A 256 24.16 -12.53 50.23
N PHE A 257 24.46 -13.57 49.45
CA PHE A 257 23.48 -14.34 48.70
C PHE A 257 23.37 -15.73 49.31
N LEU A 258 22.18 -16.09 49.78
CA LEU A 258 21.89 -17.33 50.49
C LEU A 258 21.07 -18.27 49.58
N ALA A 259 21.57 -19.48 49.33
CA ALA A 259 20.90 -20.47 48.50
C ALA A 259 19.63 -21.02 49.18
N ASN A 260 18.64 -21.43 48.39
CA ASN A 260 17.41 -21.97 48.93
C ASN A 260 17.61 -23.39 49.49
N GLY A 261 17.49 -23.57 50.80
CA GLY A 261 17.31 -24.87 51.44
C GLY A 261 18.40 -25.90 51.08
N THR A 262 18.14 -26.73 50.06
CA THR A 262 19.04 -27.82 49.62
C THR A 262 20.02 -27.43 48.51
N GLU A 263 19.88 -26.24 47.94
CA GLU A 263 20.68 -25.78 46.81
C GLU A 263 22.08 -25.36 47.24
N THR A 264 23.00 -25.31 46.28
CA THR A 264 24.41 -25.02 46.52
C THR A 264 24.90 -23.93 45.57
N PHE A 265 26.00 -23.28 45.95
CA PHE A 265 26.79 -22.44 45.06
C PHE A 265 28.02 -23.21 44.56
N ARG A 266 28.37 -23.03 43.28
CA ARG A 266 29.65 -23.43 42.71
C ARG A 266 30.55 -22.20 42.59
N PHE A 267 31.60 -22.17 43.40
CA PHE A 267 32.68 -21.19 43.37
C PHE A 267 33.93 -21.83 42.74
N LEU A 268 34.12 -21.61 41.43
CA LEU A 268 35.17 -22.27 40.65
C LEU A 268 35.08 -23.81 40.76
N ALA A 269 36.10 -24.47 41.30
CA ALA A 269 36.13 -25.92 41.49
C ALA A 269 35.45 -26.39 42.79
N THR A 270 35.09 -25.47 43.68
CA THR A 270 34.51 -25.77 44.98
C THR A 270 32.99 -25.60 44.96
N GLN A 271 32.28 -26.45 45.70
CA GLN A 271 30.84 -26.39 45.87
C GLN A 271 30.53 -26.18 47.36
N SER A 272 29.59 -25.29 47.68
CA SER A 272 29.17 -25.02 49.06
C SER A 272 28.36 -26.19 49.62
N ALA A 273 28.14 -26.18 50.94
CA ALA A 273 27.09 -26.99 51.55
C ALA A 273 25.69 -26.59 51.04
N ALA A 274 24.71 -27.49 51.25
CA ALA A 274 23.31 -27.23 51.00
C ALA A 274 22.82 -26.03 51.84
N GLY A 275 22.18 -25.05 51.19
CA GLY A 275 21.79 -23.79 51.81
C GLY A 275 22.96 -22.85 52.08
N GLY A 276 24.11 -23.09 51.44
CA GLY A 276 25.30 -22.26 51.57
C GLY A 276 25.11 -20.85 51.02
N TYR A 277 26.11 -20.00 51.24
CA TYR A 277 26.08 -18.61 50.82
C TYR A 277 27.42 -18.16 50.26
N ILE A 278 27.38 -17.03 49.54
CA ILE A 278 28.56 -16.22 49.25
C ILE A 278 28.36 -14.81 49.79
N ARG A 279 29.45 -14.14 50.16
CA ARG A 279 29.38 -12.76 50.64
C ARG A 279 30.65 -11.95 50.34
N SER A 280 30.49 -10.64 50.33
CA SER A 280 31.58 -9.66 50.29
C SER A 280 31.17 -8.40 51.06
N ASN A 281 32.11 -7.74 51.70
CA ASN A 281 31.93 -6.44 52.36
C ASN A 281 32.83 -5.33 51.78
N VAL A 282 33.53 -5.60 50.67
CA VAL A 282 34.43 -4.62 50.05
C VAL A 282 33.67 -3.89 48.95
N VAL A 283 33.55 -2.57 49.11
CA VAL A 283 32.89 -1.69 48.13
C VAL A 283 33.51 -1.84 46.75
N GLY A 284 32.67 -1.96 45.73
CA GLY A 284 33.06 -2.15 44.34
C GLY A 284 33.22 -3.61 43.93
N ASN A 285 33.16 -4.57 44.86
CA ASN A 285 33.14 -5.98 44.49
C ASN A 285 31.82 -6.34 43.80
N THR A 286 31.92 -7.14 42.74
CA THR A 286 30.79 -7.61 41.95
C THR A 286 30.80 -9.13 41.81
N VAL A 287 29.63 -9.74 41.66
CA VAL A 287 29.49 -11.16 41.35
C VAL A 287 28.35 -11.36 40.36
N GLU A 288 28.56 -12.22 39.37
CA GLU A 288 27.53 -12.66 38.42
C GLU A 288 27.23 -14.14 38.69
N ILE A 289 25.96 -14.48 38.83
CA ILE A 289 25.49 -15.80 39.23
C ILE A 289 24.37 -16.26 38.30
N GLU A 290 24.42 -17.52 37.88
CA GLU A 290 23.39 -18.15 37.07
C GLU A 290 23.01 -19.53 37.59
N TRP A 291 21.76 -19.93 37.43
CA TRP A 291 21.33 -21.30 37.70
C TRP A 291 21.71 -22.23 36.56
N SER A 292 22.46 -23.31 36.87
CA SER A 292 22.94 -24.27 35.87
C SER A 292 22.00 -25.47 35.62
N GLY A 293 20.91 -25.57 36.39
CA GLY A 293 20.02 -26.73 36.39
C GLY A 293 20.03 -27.51 37.71
N SER A 294 21.14 -27.47 38.44
CA SER A 294 21.29 -28.18 39.73
C SER A 294 21.96 -27.36 40.84
N GLU A 295 22.63 -26.27 40.51
CA GLU A 295 23.31 -25.38 41.47
C GLU A 295 23.47 -23.97 40.89
N TRP A 296 23.70 -23.00 41.79
CA TRP A 296 24.01 -21.62 41.45
C TRP A 296 25.49 -21.50 41.10
N VAL A 297 25.81 -21.23 39.84
CA VAL A 297 27.18 -21.13 39.35
C VAL A 297 27.58 -19.67 39.26
N ILE A 298 28.75 -19.35 39.82
CA ILE A 298 29.35 -18.03 39.70
C ILE A 298 30.07 -17.93 38.35
N THR A 299 29.54 -17.08 37.48
CA THR A 299 30.01 -16.92 36.09
C THR A 299 30.97 -15.75 35.93
N GLY A 300 30.97 -14.79 36.87
CA GLY A 300 31.84 -13.63 36.88
C GLY A 300 32.13 -13.15 38.30
N LEU A 301 33.38 -12.73 38.56
CA LEU A 301 33.82 -12.19 39.84
C LEU A 301 34.64 -10.93 39.62
N GLY A 302 34.20 -9.82 40.22
CA GLY A 302 34.99 -8.61 40.42
C GLY A 302 35.37 -8.49 41.89
N GLY A 303 36.65 -8.67 42.20
CA GLY A 303 37.16 -8.55 43.57
C GLY A 303 37.00 -9.83 44.42
N ALA A 304 37.14 -9.68 45.73
CA ALA A 304 37.19 -10.79 46.68
C ALA A 304 35.81 -11.16 47.25
N TRP A 305 35.38 -12.39 47.00
CA TRP A 305 34.17 -12.97 47.59
C TRP A 305 34.56 -14.18 48.43
N THR A 306 33.98 -14.27 49.62
CA THR A 306 34.11 -15.46 50.48
C THR A 306 32.91 -16.37 50.25
N TYR A 307 33.16 -17.67 50.17
CA TYR A 307 32.17 -18.73 50.21
C TYR A 307 32.39 -19.56 51.48
N ASP A 308 31.35 -20.25 51.96
CA ASP A 308 31.33 -21.10 53.18
C ASP A 308 31.33 -20.36 54.54
N GLU A 309 30.40 -20.72 55.43
CA GLU A 309 30.40 -21.97 56.22
C GLU A 309 29.01 -22.62 56.18
#